data_AF-A0A944QEX4-F1
#
_entry.id   AF-A0A944QEX4-F1
#
_cell.length_a   1.000
_cell.length_b   1.000
_cell.length_c   1.000
_cell.angle_alpha   90.00
_cell.angle_beta   90.00
_cell.angle_gamma   90.00
#
_symmetry.space_group_name_H-M   'P 1'
#
loop_
_entity.id
_entity.type
_entity.pdbx_description
1 polymer ?
#
loop_
_entity_poly.entity_id
_entity_poly.type
_entity_poly.pdbx_seq_one_letter_code
_entity_poly.pdbx_strand_id
1 'polypeptide(L)'
;MAKTTSASDRSKGTINVDKTYSSASEAVADIPDGASIAVGRFGLCGILTALITALREQGTGDLELISNNCGVDDWGLGVLLADRRVRRVVASYVGENREFARQWHQPSPHHRGPCRIT
;
A
#
# COMPACT_ATOMS: atom_id res chain seq x y z
N MET A 1 -53.09 10.31 -22.98
CA MET A 1 -52.15 9.81 -21.95
C MET A 1 -51.50 8.55 -22.49
N ALA A 2 -50.28 8.65 -23.00
CA ALA A 2 -49.59 7.55 -23.67
C ALA A 2 -49.00 6.58 -22.64
N LYS A 3 -49.30 5.28 -22.81
CA LYS A 3 -48.58 4.18 -22.16
C LYS A 3 -47.31 3.92 -22.95
N THR A 4 -46.15 4.17 -22.35
CA THR A 4 -44.86 3.77 -22.94
C THR A 4 -44.47 2.42 -22.34
N THR A 5 -44.61 1.35 -23.11
CA THR A 5 -43.96 0.06 -22.87
C THR A 5 -42.47 0.22 -23.15
N SER A 6 -41.60 0.09 -22.14
CA SER A 6 -40.16 -0.01 -22.36
C SER A 6 -39.75 -1.46 -22.58
N ALA A 7 -38.86 -1.62 -23.54
CA ALA A 7 -38.46 -2.85 -24.19
C ALA A 7 -37.83 -3.91 -23.26
N SER A 8 -37.97 -5.14 -23.71
CA SER A 8 -37.57 -6.41 -23.12
C SER A 8 -36.12 -6.48 -22.62
N ASP A 9 -36.00 -6.99 -21.40
CA ASP A 9 -34.87 -7.67 -20.80
C ASP A 9 -34.25 -8.71 -21.75
N ARG A 10 -33.07 -8.39 -22.30
CA ARG A 10 -32.14 -9.37 -22.87
C ARG A 10 -30.70 -8.87 -22.76
N SER A 11 -30.06 -9.13 -21.63
CA SER A 11 -28.61 -9.33 -21.59
C SER A 11 -28.27 -10.49 -20.65
N LYS A 12 -27.85 -11.61 -21.23
CA LYS A 12 -27.23 -12.70 -20.47
C LYS A 12 -26.03 -12.12 -19.70
N GLY A 13 -25.97 -12.45 -18.41
CA GLY A 13 -25.22 -11.72 -17.40
C GLY A 13 -23.70 -11.75 -17.53
N THR A 14 -23.12 -10.57 -17.69
CA THR A 14 -21.83 -10.25 -17.08
C THR A 14 -22.14 -9.76 -15.67
N ILE A 15 -21.67 -10.45 -14.63
CA ILE A 15 -21.72 -9.88 -13.27
C ILE A 15 -20.77 -8.68 -13.30
N ASN A 16 -21.32 -7.48 -13.43
CA ASN A 16 -20.52 -6.26 -13.32
C ASN A 16 -20.27 -6.01 -11.83
N VAL A 17 -19.10 -6.43 -11.34
CA VAL A 17 -18.70 -6.20 -9.96
C VAL A 17 -18.13 -4.79 -9.86
N ASP A 18 -18.85 -3.90 -9.18
CA ASP A 18 -18.32 -2.60 -8.79
C ASP A 18 -17.26 -2.80 -7.69
N LYS A 19 -16.06 -2.26 -7.92
CA LYS A 19 -14.89 -2.34 -7.01
C LYS A 19 -14.46 -0.95 -6.52
N THR A 20 -15.31 0.05 -6.72
CA THR A 20 -15.08 1.39 -6.17
C THR A 20 -15.38 1.41 -4.67
N TYR A 21 -14.58 2.18 -3.93
CA TYR A 21 -14.74 2.38 -2.49
C TYR A 21 -15.06 3.84 -2.23
N SER A 22 -15.87 4.13 -1.21
CA SER A 22 -16.29 5.50 -0.90
C SER A 22 -15.19 6.31 -0.20
N SER A 23 -14.20 5.63 0.39
CA SER A 23 -13.04 6.24 1.03
C SER A 23 -11.79 5.37 0.97
N ALA A 24 -10.62 5.98 1.19
CA ALA A 24 -9.35 5.26 1.31
C ALA A 24 -9.34 4.31 2.52
N SER A 25 -9.98 4.70 3.63
CA SER A 25 -10.09 3.87 4.84
C SER A 25 -10.87 2.57 4.57
N GLU A 26 -11.97 2.64 3.81
CA GLU A 26 -12.70 1.43 3.40
C GLU A 26 -11.86 0.54 2.48
N ALA A 27 -11.05 1.14 1.60
CA ALA A 27 -10.23 0.41 0.65
C ALA A 27 -9.07 -0.38 1.28
N VAL A 28 -8.68 -0.04 2.52
CA VAL A 28 -7.59 -0.71 3.26
C VAL A 28 -8.08 -1.51 4.47
N ALA A 29 -9.36 -1.45 4.79
CA ALA A 29 -9.93 -1.94 6.06
C ALA A 29 -9.68 -3.43 6.33
N ASP A 30 -9.50 -4.24 5.29
CA ASP A 30 -9.27 -5.68 5.37
C ASP A 30 -7.78 -6.09 5.36
N ILE A 31 -6.85 -5.13 5.37
CA ILE A 31 -5.41 -5.40 5.44
C ILE A 31 -5.00 -5.75 6.89
N PRO A 32 -4.61 -7.00 7.17
CA PRO A 32 -4.26 -7.43 8.53
C PRO A 32 -2.81 -7.08 8.88
N ASP A 33 -2.48 -7.15 10.17
CA ASP A 33 -1.08 -7.19 10.62
C ASP A 33 -0.34 -8.34 9.96
N GLY A 34 0.96 -8.16 9.72
CA GLY A 34 1.77 -9.21 9.08
C GLY A 34 1.75 -9.20 7.55
N ALA A 35 0.84 -8.42 6.93
CA ALA A 35 0.61 -8.42 5.50
C ALA A 35 1.84 -8.01 4.66
N SER A 36 1.97 -8.61 3.48
CA SER A 36 2.95 -8.23 2.47
C SER A 36 2.27 -7.38 1.38
N ILE A 37 2.74 -6.14 1.20
CA ILE A 37 2.14 -5.13 0.32
C ILE A 37 3.14 -4.73 -0.77
N ALA A 38 2.75 -4.91 -2.02
CA ALA A 38 3.50 -4.40 -3.17
C ALA A 38 3.00 -3.01 -3.56
N VAL A 39 3.92 -2.06 -3.71
CA VAL A 39 3.60 -0.65 -4.00
C VAL A 39 4.34 -0.19 -5.25
N GLY A 40 3.58 0.09 -6.31
CA GLY A 40 4.12 0.63 -7.55
C GLY A 40 4.36 2.14 -7.46
N ARG A 41 5.60 2.60 -7.70
CA ARG A 41 6.01 4.02 -7.77
C ARG A 41 7.47 4.15 -8.24
N PHE A 42 7.89 5.36 -8.60
CA PHE A 42 9.30 5.68 -8.88
C PHE A 42 9.69 7.01 -8.22
N GLY A 43 10.56 6.97 -7.21
CA GLY A 43 10.89 8.15 -6.43
C GLY A 43 9.62 8.73 -5.79
N LEU A 44 9.33 9.99 -6.10
CA LEU A 44 8.14 10.71 -5.62
C LEU A 44 6.94 10.64 -6.58
N CYS A 45 7.14 10.11 -7.79
CA CYS A 45 6.07 9.95 -8.76
C CYS A 45 5.22 8.71 -8.43
N GLY A 46 3.90 8.90 -8.41
CA GLY A 46 2.93 7.82 -8.15
C GLY A 46 2.80 7.43 -6.67
N ILE A 47 3.17 8.30 -5.73
CA ILE A 47 2.94 8.03 -4.30
C ILE A 47 1.44 8.00 -4.00
N LEU A 48 0.97 6.88 -3.45
CA LEU A 48 -0.42 6.64 -3.06
C LEU A 48 -0.73 7.28 -1.70
N THR A 49 -0.53 8.60 -1.56
CA THR A 49 -0.59 9.32 -0.27
C THR A 49 -1.87 9.02 0.51
N ALA A 50 -3.04 9.04 -0.13
CA ALA A 50 -4.32 8.79 0.53
C ALA A 50 -4.40 7.37 1.14
N LEU A 51 -3.93 6.36 0.42
CA LEU A 51 -3.95 4.97 0.90
C LEU A 51 -2.90 4.73 1.99
N ILE A 52 -1.72 5.35 1.87
CA ILE A 52 -0.67 5.25 2.90
C ILE A 52 -1.13 5.90 4.20
N THR A 53 -1.76 7.08 4.12
CA THR A 53 -2.35 7.75 5.28
C THR A 53 -3.46 6.89 5.90
N ALA A 54 -4.38 6.37 5.09
CA ALA A 54 -5.46 5.51 5.59
C ALA A 54 -4.94 4.24 6.29
N LEU A 55 -3.93 3.57 5.70
CA LEU A 55 -3.31 2.39 6.31
C LEU A 55 -2.58 2.73 7.61
N ARG A 56 -1.92 3.90 7.66
CA ARG A 56 -1.30 4.43 8.88
C ARG A 56 -2.36 4.72 9.95
N GLU A 57 -3.48 5.34 9.60
CA GLU A 57 -4.58 5.64 10.53
C GLU A 57 -5.28 4.37 11.03
N GLN A 58 -5.48 3.37 10.18
CA GLN A 58 -6.07 2.08 10.52
C GLN A 58 -5.32 1.35 11.65
N GLY A 59 -4.00 1.55 11.75
CA GLY A 59 -3.20 0.99 12.84
C GLY A 59 -2.39 -0.27 12.47
N THR A 60 -2.56 -0.80 11.26
CA THR A 60 -1.90 -2.04 10.83
C THR A 60 -0.37 -1.93 10.93
N GLY A 61 0.26 -2.99 11.44
CA GLY A 61 1.68 -3.12 11.68
C GLY A 61 2.25 -4.46 11.22
N ASP A 62 3.50 -4.72 11.60
CA ASP A 62 4.26 -5.90 11.18
C ASP A 62 4.22 -6.11 9.65
N LEU A 63 4.34 -5.03 8.87
CA LEU A 63 4.18 -5.07 7.42
C LEU A 63 5.46 -5.51 6.71
N GLU A 64 5.30 -6.22 5.59
CA GLU A 64 6.36 -6.40 4.60
C GLU A 64 6.06 -5.54 3.36
N LEU A 65 6.96 -4.64 3.00
CA LEU A 65 6.78 -3.73 1.86
C LEU A 65 7.66 -4.16 0.69
N ILE A 66 7.09 -4.25 -0.51
CA ILE A 66 7.81 -4.49 -1.77
C ILE A 66 7.64 -3.27 -2.66
N SER A 67 8.70 -2.47 -2.83
CA SER A 67 8.65 -1.21 -3.58
C SER A 67 10.04 -0.81 -4.04
N ASN A 68 10.16 -0.10 -5.17
CA ASN A 68 11.44 0.42 -5.67
C ASN A 68 12.23 1.21 -4.59
N ASN A 69 11.54 2.06 -3.83
CA ASN A 69 12.07 2.83 -2.69
C ASN A 69 10.99 3.00 -1.61
N CYS A 70 11.39 3.43 -0.42
CA CYS A 70 10.44 3.76 0.65
C CYS A 70 9.97 5.23 0.64
N GLY A 71 10.58 6.13 -0.13
CA GLY A 71 10.21 7.56 -0.08
C GLY A 71 11.35 8.37 0.45
N VAL A 72 10.99 9.47 1.06
CA VAL A 72 11.89 10.31 1.85
C VAL A 72 11.44 10.22 3.30
N ASP A 73 12.18 10.85 4.20
CA ASP A 73 11.72 10.99 5.58
C ASP A 73 10.37 11.74 5.60
N ASP A 74 9.44 11.28 6.45
CA ASP A 74 8.09 11.86 6.62
C ASP A 74 7.15 11.85 5.39
N TRP A 75 7.50 11.18 4.29
CA TRP A 75 6.62 11.10 3.13
C TRP A 75 6.69 9.76 2.37
N GLY A 76 5.55 9.37 1.77
CA GLY A 76 5.39 8.06 1.15
C GLY A 76 5.46 6.93 2.19
N LEU A 77 6.06 5.79 1.84
CA LEU A 77 6.19 4.65 2.76
C LEU A 77 7.16 4.92 3.93
N GLY A 78 7.93 6.00 3.86
CA GLY A 78 8.82 6.45 4.94
C GLY A 78 8.08 6.70 6.25
N VAL A 79 6.81 7.14 6.19
CA VAL A 79 6.00 7.36 7.39
C VAL A 79 5.71 6.05 8.15
N LEU A 80 5.52 4.95 7.43
CA LEU A 80 5.26 3.63 8.04
C LEU A 80 6.54 3.04 8.65
N LEU A 81 7.69 3.32 8.03
CA LEU A 81 9.01 2.96 8.59
C LEU A 81 9.31 3.73 9.88
N ALA A 82 9.08 5.05 9.87
CA ALA A 82 9.28 5.91 11.02
C ALA A 82 8.39 5.49 12.21
N ASP A 83 7.15 5.10 11.93
CA ASP A 83 6.20 4.59 12.92
C ASP A 83 6.55 3.16 13.44
N ARG A 84 7.63 2.53 12.95
CA ARG A 84 8.03 1.15 13.27
C ARG A 84 6.96 0.10 12.97
N ARG A 85 6.18 0.31 11.92
CA ARG A 85 5.11 -0.61 11.49
C ARG A 85 5.56 -1.63 10.46
N VAL A 86 6.81 -1.53 10.01
CA VAL A 86 7.36 -2.36 8.93
C VAL A 86 8.37 -3.34 9.49
N ARG A 87 8.09 -4.64 9.36
CA ARG A 87 9.01 -5.74 9.67
C ARG A 87 10.09 -5.87 8.61
N ARG A 88 9.69 -5.73 7.34
CA ARG A 88 10.58 -6.02 6.22
C ARG A 88 10.35 -5.08 5.04
N VAL A 89 11.43 -4.62 4.42
CA VAL A 89 11.40 -3.94 3.12
C VAL A 89 12.15 -4.77 2.09
N VAL A 90 11.57 -4.94 0.91
CA VAL A 90 12.23 -5.36 -0.33
C VAL A 90 12.23 -4.18 -1.28
N ALA A 91 13.42 -3.68 -1.61
CA ALA A 91 13.57 -2.54 -2.50
C ALA A 91 14.74 -2.72 -3.47
N SER A 92 14.86 -1.83 -4.45
CA SER A 92 16.00 -1.79 -5.38
C SER A 92 16.95 -0.63 -5.07
N TYR A 93 16.47 0.39 -4.34
CA TYR A 93 17.25 1.57 -4.00
C TYR A 93 16.77 2.21 -2.69
N VAL A 94 17.71 2.56 -1.81
CA VAL A 94 17.41 3.21 -0.52
C VAL A 94 16.85 4.62 -0.73
N GLY A 95 17.49 5.42 -1.59
CA GLY A 95 17.11 6.81 -1.83
C GLY A 95 17.48 7.74 -0.70
N GLU A 96 16.68 8.81 -0.55
CA GLU A 96 16.92 9.92 0.41
C GLU A 96 16.14 9.73 1.72
N ASN A 97 15.93 8.49 2.17
CA ASN A 97 15.28 8.21 3.44
C ASN A 97 16.33 7.75 4.46
N ARG A 98 16.61 8.60 5.44
CA ARG A 98 17.64 8.36 6.46
C ARG A 98 17.24 7.22 7.39
N GLU A 99 15.95 7.10 7.70
CA GLU A 99 15.46 6.03 8.57
C GLU A 99 15.60 4.65 7.90
N PHE A 100 15.33 4.58 6.60
CA PHE A 100 15.51 3.38 5.81
C PHE A 100 16.99 2.98 5.76
N ALA A 101 17.89 3.93 5.52
CA ALA A 101 19.33 3.69 5.59
C ALA A 101 19.77 3.23 6.99
N ARG A 102 19.24 3.84 8.05
CA ARG A 102 19.57 3.47 9.44
C ARG A 102 19.11 2.05 9.77
N GLN A 103 17.90 1.66 9.39
CA GLN A 103 17.36 0.31 9.61
C GLN A 103 18.03 -0.73 8.70
N TRP A 104 18.46 -0.35 7.49
CA TRP A 104 19.23 -1.19 6.58
C TRP A 104 20.53 -1.74 7.20
N HIS A 105 21.27 -0.87 7.90
CA HIS A 105 22.55 -1.24 8.50
C HIS A 105 22.42 -2.02 9.82
N GLN A 106 21.20 -2.26 10.31
CA GLN A 106 21.01 -2.95 11.58
C GLN A 106 21.02 -4.48 11.41
N PRO A 107 21.66 -5.20 12.34
CA PRO A 107 21.59 -6.65 12.38
C PRO A 107 20.14 -7.09 12.63
N SER A 108 19.70 -8.12 11.89
CA SER A 108 18.35 -8.65 12.01
C SER A 108 18.37 -10.02 12.69
N PRO A 109 17.40 -10.29 13.58
CA PRO A 109 17.19 -11.65 14.10
C PRO A 109 16.71 -12.63 13.02
N HIS A 110 16.28 -12.14 11.85
CA HIS A 110 15.88 -12.96 10.72
C HIS A 110 17.00 -13.02 9.67
N HIS A 111 17.21 -14.19 9.06
CA HIS A 111 18.23 -14.44 8.02
C HIS A 111 18.24 -13.38 6.87
N ARG A 112 17.16 -12.60 6.67
CA ARG A 112 16.97 -11.69 5.53
C ARG A 112 17.00 -10.18 5.84
N GLY A 113 17.42 -9.72 7.01
CA GLY A 113 17.47 -8.28 7.31
C GLY A 113 16.08 -7.65 7.51
N PRO A 114 15.89 -6.55 8.28
CA PRO A 114 14.66 -5.77 8.24
C PRO A 114 14.49 -5.04 6.89
N CYS A 115 15.56 -4.91 6.12
CA CYS A 115 15.56 -4.28 4.82
C CYS A 115 16.45 -5.10 3.89
N ARG A 116 15.99 -5.39 2.67
CA ARG A 116 16.74 -6.04 1.60
C ARG A 116 16.66 -5.24 0.29
N ILE A 117 17.83 -4.86 -0.24
CA ILE A 117 18.02 -4.30 -1.56
C ILE A 117 18.32 -5.49 -2.48
N THR A 118 17.55 -5.64 -3.56
CA THR A 118 17.64 -6.70 -4.55
C THR A 118 17.64 -6.15 -5.94
#